data_AF-A0A8K0UP06-F1
#
_entry.id   AF-A0A8K0UP06-F1
#
_cell.length_a   1.000
_cell.length_b   1.000
_cell.length_c   1.000
_cell.angle_alpha   90.00
_cell.angle_beta   90.00
_cell.angle_gamma   90.00
#
_symmetry.space_group_name_H-M   'P 1'
#
loop_
_entity.id
_entity.type
_entity.pdbx_description
1 polymer ?
#
loop_
_entity_poly.entity_id
_entity_poly.type
_entity_poly.pdbx_seq_one_letter_code
_entity_poly.pdbx_strand_id
1 'polypeptide(L)'
;MQLATSNDSVEKPQPNSSPLTDSSGLNIPGDIADNIFRYLEDDRATLVSCGLVTRTWTYFSHRRVFRTVTLRMKPFVAHKSTSDLLRFFQQKPEISSFVQELQLIGNSRFPTPICIPYHLVKLLDALPNLQDLAITQA
;
A
#
# COMPACT_ATOMS: atom_id res chain seq x y z
N MET A 1 72.68 20.01 -4.89
CA MET A 1 72.88 19.50 -3.52
C MET A 1 72.37 20.57 -2.54
N GLN A 2 71.77 20.13 -1.42
CA GLN A 2 71.19 20.88 -0.29
C GLN A 2 69.68 21.27 -0.36
N LEU A 3 68.88 20.37 0.23
CA LEU A 3 67.98 20.51 1.40
C LEU A 3 66.80 21.50 1.41
N ALA A 4 65.60 20.89 1.51
CA ALA A 4 64.43 21.16 2.38
C ALA A 4 64.09 22.62 2.74
N THR A 5 62.87 23.07 2.48
CA THR A 5 61.69 23.09 3.39
C THR A 5 60.55 23.74 2.57
N SER A 6 59.25 23.45 2.69
CA SER A 6 58.41 23.46 3.88
C SER A 6 57.07 22.81 3.51
N ASN A 7 56.56 21.99 4.42
CA ASN A 7 55.24 21.38 4.33
C ASN A 7 54.17 22.44 4.57
N ASP A 8 53.20 22.57 3.67
CA ASP A 8 51.93 23.24 3.93
C ASP A 8 50.82 22.18 3.79
N SER A 9 50.54 21.52 4.92
CA SER A 9 49.41 20.61 5.06
C SER A 9 48.19 21.47 5.34
N VAL A 10 47.45 21.82 4.29
CA VAL A 10 46.09 22.37 4.43
C VAL A 10 45.21 21.26 5.00
N GLU A 11 44.95 21.38 6.30
CA GLU A 11 44.06 20.59 7.10
C GLU A 11 42.67 20.53 6.44
N LYS A 12 42.34 19.35 5.92
CA LYS A 12 41.03 19.03 5.36
C LYS A 12 40.06 18.94 6.55
N PRO A 13 38.99 19.74 6.64
CA PRO A 13 38.03 19.58 7.72
C PRO A 13 37.34 18.22 7.56
N GLN A 14 37.65 17.29 8.48
CA GLN A 14 36.84 16.11 8.68
C GLN A 14 35.48 16.56 9.25
N PRO A 15 34.35 16.25 8.61
CA PRO A 15 33.08 16.24 9.30
C PRO A 15 33.08 15.03 10.25
N ASN A 16 33.57 15.29 11.44
CA ASN A 16 33.31 14.55 12.66
C ASN A 16 31.81 14.21 12.79
N SER A 17 31.53 12.93 12.56
CA SER A 17 30.66 12.08 13.37
C SER A 17 29.34 12.67 13.85
N SER A 18 28.26 12.28 13.19
CA SER A 18 27.16 11.52 13.82
C SER A 18 26.20 10.99 12.75
N PRO A 19 26.18 9.67 12.43
CA PRO A 19 24.89 9.10 12.12
C PRO A 19 24.14 9.04 13.45
N LEU A 20 23.21 9.99 13.69
CA LEU A 20 22.10 9.76 14.60
C LEU A 20 21.18 8.70 13.97
N THR A 21 21.71 7.49 13.77
CA THR A 21 20.91 6.29 13.57
C THR A 21 20.88 5.60 14.92
N ASP A 22 20.21 6.25 15.87
CA ASP A 22 19.58 5.51 16.95
C ASP A 22 18.11 5.91 16.99
N SER A 23 17.46 5.77 15.82
CA SER A 23 16.10 5.30 15.85
C SER A 23 16.15 3.85 16.32
N SER A 24 16.35 3.65 17.61
CA SER A 24 15.85 2.48 18.34
C SER A 24 14.32 2.56 18.32
N GLY A 25 13.77 2.57 17.10
CA GLY A 25 12.37 2.32 16.87
C GLY A 25 12.13 0.95 17.46
N LEU A 26 11.21 0.88 18.43
CA LEU A 26 10.79 -0.38 19.01
C LEU A 26 10.64 -1.40 17.88
N ASN A 27 11.54 -2.37 17.82
CA ASN A 27 11.42 -3.52 16.94
C ASN A 27 10.34 -4.41 17.57
N ILE A 28 9.10 -3.98 17.42
CA ILE A 28 7.93 -4.75 17.82
C ILE A 28 7.93 -6.01 16.95
N PRO A 29 7.88 -7.22 17.53
CA PRO A 29 7.73 -8.44 16.75
C PRO A 29 6.51 -8.35 15.83
N GLY A 30 6.61 -8.87 14.61
CA GLY A 30 5.56 -8.76 13.60
C GLY A 30 4.19 -9.24 14.10
N ASP A 31 4.16 -10.27 14.93
CA ASP A 31 2.93 -10.83 15.51
C ASP A 31 2.25 -9.87 16.49
N ILE A 32 3.04 -9.10 17.25
CA ILE A 32 2.51 -8.10 18.17
C ILE A 32 1.95 -6.91 17.39
N ALA A 33 2.67 -6.47 16.35
CA ALA A 33 2.19 -5.42 15.46
C ALA A 33 0.89 -5.86 14.77
N ASP A 34 0.83 -7.05 14.17
CA ASP A 34 -0.38 -7.55 13.52
C ASP A 34 -1.57 -7.64 14.49
N ASN A 35 -1.34 -8.04 15.74
CA ASN A 35 -2.38 -8.03 16.78
C ASN A 35 -2.87 -6.61 17.09
N ILE A 36 -1.99 -5.61 17.19
CA ILE A 36 -2.40 -4.21 17.39
C ILE A 36 -3.28 -3.75 16.22
N PHE A 37 -2.84 -4.00 14.99
CA PHE A 37 -3.57 -3.60 13.79
C PHE A 37 -4.89 -4.36 13.61
N ARG A 38 -5.02 -5.58 14.16
CA ARG A 38 -6.29 -6.31 14.22
C ARG A 38 -7.35 -5.58 15.07
N TYR A 39 -6.98 -4.93 16.16
CA TYR A 39 -7.92 -4.13 16.97
C TYR A 39 -8.38 -2.83 16.28
N LEU A 40 -7.70 -2.42 15.21
CA LEU A 40 -8.00 -1.21 14.45
C LEU A 40 -8.81 -1.50 13.18
N GLU A 41 -9.24 -2.74 12.95
CA GLU A 41 -9.86 -3.17 11.69
C GLU A 41 -11.13 -2.37 11.34
N ASP A 42 -11.93 -2.00 12.34
CA ASP A 42 -13.14 -1.18 12.16
C ASP A 42 -12.87 0.34 12.09
N ASP A 43 -11.69 0.79 12.50
CA ASP A 43 -11.30 2.21 12.49
C ASP A 43 -10.32 2.51 11.36
N ARG A 44 -10.89 2.65 10.16
CA ARG A 44 -10.13 2.98 8.95
C ARG A 44 -9.37 4.31 9.06
N ALA A 45 -9.89 5.30 9.80
CA ALA A 45 -9.25 6.60 9.95
C ALA A 45 -7.96 6.48 10.79
N THR A 46 -8.02 5.71 11.87
CA THR A 46 -6.85 5.41 12.69
C THR A 46 -5.84 4.55 11.93
N LEU A 47 -6.28 3.56 11.15
CA LEU A 47 -5.39 2.77 10.28
C LEU A 47 -4.59 3.66 9.33
N VAL A 48 -5.25 4.57 8.60
CA VAL A 48 -4.58 5.51 7.68
C VAL A 48 -3.58 6.39 8.42
N SER A 49 -3.95 6.88 9.61
CA SER A 49 -3.07 7.71 10.45
C SER A 49 -1.81 6.95 10.88
N CYS A 50 -1.97 5.68 11.27
CA CYS A 50 -0.85 4.79 11.63
C CYS A 50 0.14 4.59 10.47
N GLY A 51 -0.35 4.63 9.23
CA GLY A 51 0.49 4.50 8.04
C GLY A 51 1.50 5.63 7.86
N LEU A 52 1.32 6.76 8.55
CA LEU A 52 2.20 7.93 8.49
C LEU A 52 3.31 7.93 9.56
N VAL A 53 3.24 7.04 10.55
CA VAL A 53 4.13 7.07 11.73
C VAL A 53 5.53 6.54 11.40
N THR A 54 5.63 5.33 10.85
CA THR A 54 6.89 4.69 10.43
C THR A 54 6.66 3.78 9.23
N ARG A 55 7.73 3.45 8.48
CA ARG A 55 7.65 2.51 7.33
C ARG A 55 7.09 1.14 7.73
N THR A 56 7.47 0.64 8.90
CA THR A 56 6.96 -0.63 9.42
C THR A 56 5.45 -0.55 9.65
N TRP A 57 4.97 0.53 10.26
CA TRP A 57 3.54 0.76 10.48
C TRP A 57 2.78 0.99 9.18
N THR A 58 3.40 1.62 8.17
CA THR A 58 2.85 1.75 6.82
C THR A 58 2.51 0.38 6.23
N TYR A 59 3.40 -0.61 6.35
CA TYR A 59 3.15 -1.96 5.81
C TYR A 59 1.91 -2.61 6.45
N PHE A 60 1.84 -2.65 7.79
CA PHE A 60 0.71 -3.27 8.49
C PHE A 60 -0.60 -2.51 8.28
N SER A 61 -0.55 -1.17 8.31
CA SER A 61 -1.69 -0.30 8.00
C SER A 61 -2.22 -0.58 6.60
N HIS A 62 -1.35 -0.50 5.57
CA HIS A 62 -1.74 -0.73 4.18
C HIS A 62 -2.33 -2.12 3.97
N ARG A 63 -1.73 -3.15 4.58
CA ARG A 63 -2.24 -4.52 4.51
C ARG A 63 -3.70 -4.63 4.97
N ARG A 64 -4.08 -3.89 6.02
CA ARG A 64 -5.47 -3.86 6.52
C ARG A 64 -6.37 -2.94 5.70
N VAL A 65 -5.91 -1.74 5.35
CA VAL A 65 -6.68 -0.75 4.57
C VAL A 65 -7.06 -1.26 3.18
N PHE A 66 -6.16 -2.00 2.54
CA PHE A 66 -6.36 -2.57 1.20
C PHE A 66 -6.84 -4.02 1.22
N ARG A 67 -7.11 -4.61 2.40
CA ARG A 67 -7.64 -5.98 2.52
C ARG A 67 -8.93 -6.15 1.72
N THR A 68 -9.83 -5.18 1.83
CA THR A 68 -11.12 -5.15 1.12
C THR A 68 -11.15 -4.00 0.12
N VAL A 69 -11.39 -4.31 -1.15
CA VAL A 69 -11.57 -3.34 -2.22
C VAL A 69 -13.01 -3.39 -2.71
N THR A 70 -13.72 -2.28 -2.57
CA THR A 70 -15.11 -2.16 -3.03
C THR A 70 -15.16 -1.34 -4.32
N LEU A 71 -15.58 -1.97 -5.41
CA LEU A 71 -15.84 -1.33 -6.69
C LEU A 71 -17.33 -1.05 -6.85
N ARG A 72 -17.71 0.23 -6.77
CA ARG A 72 -19.07 0.67 -7.04
C ARG A 72 -19.26 0.90 -8.53
N MET A 73 -20.00 0.02 -9.19
CA MET A 73 -20.22 0.04 -10.62
C MET A 73 -21.32 1.04 -10.95
N LYS A 74 -20.94 2.15 -11.60
CA LYS A 74 -21.91 3.08 -12.17
C LYS A 74 -22.40 2.56 -13.52
N PRO A 75 -23.70 2.68 -13.82
CA PRO A 75 -24.23 2.34 -15.14
C PRO A 75 -23.47 3.15 -16.20
N PHE A 76 -23.21 2.54 -17.35
CA PHE A 76 -22.46 3.11 -18.49
C PHE A 76 -20.96 3.40 -18.26
N VAL A 77 -20.43 3.31 -17.03
CA VAL A 77 -19.02 3.63 -16.71
C VAL A 77 -18.27 2.45 -16.06
N ALA A 78 -18.97 1.32 -15.84
CA ALA A 78 -18.44 0.09 -15.26
C ALA A 78 -17.06 -0.33 -15.82
N HIS A 79 -16.91 -0.29 -17.15
CA HIS A 79 -15.66 -0.64 -17.83
C HIS A 79 -14.48 0.25 -17.41
N LYS A 80 -14.72 1.55 -17.29
CA LYS A 80 -13.70 2.54 -16.91
C LYS A 80 -13.24 2.33 -15.47
N SER A 81 -14.17 2.10 -14.55
CA SER A 81 -13.83 1.84 -13.14
C SER A 81 -12.99 0.57 -12.97
N THR A 82 -13.30 -0.51 -13.71
CA THR A 82 -12.46 -1.72 -13.70
C THR A 82 -11.10 -1.51 -14.35
N SER A 83 -11.01 -0.76 -15.46
CA SER A 83 -9.74 -0.52 -16.14
C SER A 83 -8.81 0.39 -15.34
N ASP A 84 -9.37 1.41 -14.67
CA ASP A 84 -8.60 2.31 -13.82
C ASP A 84 -8.02 1.57 -12.60
N LEU A 85 -8.82 0.68 -12.00
CA LEU A 85 -8.36 -0.17 -10.90
C LEU A 85 -7.29 -1.18 -11.36
N LEU A 86 -7.47 -1.81 -12.52
CA LEU A 86 -6.46 -2.69 -13.10
C LEU A 86 -5.15 -1.94 -13.36
N ARG A 87 -5.22 -0.74 -13.94
CA ARG A 87 -4.06 0.13 -14.15
C ARG A 87 -3.39 0.50 -12.82
N PHE A 88 -4.16 0.77 -11.78
CA PHE A 88 -3.62 1.04 -10.45
C PHE A 88 -2.82 -0.14 -9.90
N PHE A 89 -3.34 -1.37 -9.99
CA PHE A 89 -2.59 -2.55 -9.54
C PHE A 89 -1.37 -2.85 -10.40
N GLN A 90 -1.41 -2.56 -11.71
CA GLN A 90 -0.23 -2.64 -12.56
C GLN A 90 0.88 -1.66 -12.16
N GLN A 91 0.52 -0.47 -11.67
CA GLN A 91 1.48 0.53 -11.18
C GLN A 91 1.97 0.23 -9.76
N LYS A 92 1.18 -0.49 -8.96
CA LYS A 92 1.39 -0.77 -7.54
C LYS A 92 1.11 -2.25 -7.21
N PRO A 93 1.92 -3.18 -7.72
CA PRO A 93 1.71 -4.61 -7.51
C PRO A 93 1.79 -5.01 -6.03
N GLU A 94 2.55 -4.28 -5.22
CA GLU A 94 2.61 -4.49 -3.77
C GLU A 94 1.24 -4.35 -3.11
N ILE A 95 0.41 -3.40 -3.56
CA ILE A 95 -0.93 -3.17 -3.01
C ILE A 95 -1.88 -4.30 -3.42
N SER A 96 -1.74 -4.79 -4.65
CA SER A 96 -2.57 -5.90 -5.16
C SER A 96 -2.42 -7.18 -4.31
N SER A 97 -1.22 -7.40 -3.74
CA SER A 97 -0.95 -8.54 -2.86
C SER A 97 -1.66 -8.45 -1.51
N PHE A 98 -2.10 -7.26 -1.09
CA PHE A 98 -2.84 -7.09 0.17
C PHE A 98 -4.34 -7.34 0.02
N VAL A 99 -4.87 -7.28 -1.20
CA VAL A 99 -6.30 -7.46 -1.45
C VAL A 99 -6.67 -8.93 -1.27
N GLN A 100 -7.59 -9.19 -0.34
CA GLN A 100 -8.16 -10.50 -0.05
C GLN A 100 -9.64 -10.56 -0.40
N GLU A 101 -10.31 -9.42 -0.35
CA GLU A 101 -11.75 -9.34 -0.59
C GLU A 101 -12.03 -8.31 -1.69
N LEU A 102 -12.73 -8.71 -2.74
CA LEU A 102 -13.20 -7.83 -3.81
C LEU A 102 -14.73 -7.79 -3.78
N GLN A 103 -15.29 -6.60 -3.60
CA GLN A 103 -16.73 -6.39 -3.58
C GLN A 103 -17.16 -5.57 -4.80
N LEU A 104 -17.95 -6.17 -5.68
CA LEU A 104 -18.57 -5.50 -6.81
C LEU A 104 -20.00 -5.11 -6.45
N ILE A 105 -20.25 -3.81 -6.32
CA ILE A 105 -21.57 -3.28 -5.97
C ILE A 105 -22.19 -2.63 -7.21
N GLY A 106 -23.21 -3.28 -7.77
CA GLY A 106 -24.03 -2.74 -8.84
C GLY A 106 -25.06 -1.73 -8.33
N ASN A 107 -25.48 -0.80 -9.18
CA ASN A 107 -26.53 0.17 -8.87
C ASN A 107 -27.91 -0.37 -9.33
N SER A 108 -28.81 -0.64 -8.38
CA SER A 108 -30.17 -1.18 -8.62
C SER A 108 -31.07 -0.28 -9.45
N ARG A 109 -30.76 1.02 -9.58
CA ARG A 109 -31.60 1.96 -10.35
C ARG A 109 -31.67 1.64 -11.84
N PHE A 110 -30.78 0.79 -12.34
CA PHE A 110 -30.78 0.35 -13.73
C PHE A 110 -30.57 -1.17 -13.77
N PRO A 111 -31.61 -1.96 -14.09
CA PRO A 111 -31.53 -3.42 -14.20
C PRO A 111 -30.84 -3.84 -15.51
N THR A 112 -29.79 -3.13 -15.94
CA THR A 112 -28.94 -3.64 -17.00
C THR A 112 -28.25 -4.89 -16.47
N PRO A 113 -28.18 -5.99 -17.23
CA PRO A 113 -27.37 -7.14 -16.86
C PRO A 113 -26.00 -6.65 -16.43
N ILE A 114 -25.50 -7.12 -15.29
CA ILE A 114 -24.12 -6.85 -14.90
C ILE A 114 -23.26 -7.49 -15.99
N CYS A 115 -22.91 -6.73 -17.02
CA CYS A 115 -21.87 -7.10 -17.94
C CYS A 115 -20.60 -7.06 -17.10
N ILE A 116 -20.21 -8.20 -16.52
CA ILE A 116 -19.11 -8.92 -17.14
C ILE A 116 -17.98 -8.04 -17.65
N PRO A 117 -17.39 -7.06 -16.91
CA PRO A 117 -16.45 -6.16 -17.55
C PRO A 117 -15.30 -7.03 -18.04
N TYR A 118 -14.93 -6.93 -19.32
CA TYR A 118 -13.82 -7.72 -19.87
C TYR A 118 -12.53 -7.58 -19.04
N HIS A 119 -12.37 -6.42 -18.39
CA HIS A 119 -11.27 -6.16 -17.47
C HIS A 119 -11.37 -6.89 -16.12
N LEU A 120 -12.52 -7.44 -15.74
CA LEU A 120 -12.67 -8.16 -14.47
C LEU A 120 -11.80 -9.40 -14.44
N VAL A 121 -11.74 -10.19 -15.52
CA VAL A 121 -10.87 -11.39 -15.54
C VAL A 121 -9.41 -10.98 -15.33
N LYS A 122 -8.95 -9.96 -16.06
CA LYS A 122 -7.59 -9.40 -15.91
C LYS A 122 -7.35 -8.80 -14.52
N LEU A 123 -8.40 -8.27 -13.90
CA LEU A 123 -8.34 -7.73 -12.54
C LEU A 123 -8.18 -8.87 -11.54
N LEU A 124 -8.91 -9.97 -11.70
CA LEU A 124 -8.78 -11.16 -10.86
C LEU A 124 -7.38 -11.77 -11.00
N ASP A 125 -6.83 -11.83 -12.21
CA ASP A 125 -5.45 -12.27 -12.43
C ASP A 125 -4.40 -11.39 -11.73
N ALA A 126 -4.72 -10.11 -11.50
CA ALA A 126 -3.85 -9.17 -10.81
C ALA A 126 -3.95 -9.25 -9.28
N LEU A 127 -4.85 -10.08 -8.72
CA LEU A 127 -5.09 -10.20 -7.28
C LEU A 127 -4.69 -11.60 -6.77
N PRO A 128 -3.39 -11.84 -6.50
CA PRO A 128 -2.89 -13.18 -6.22
C PRO A 128 -3.39 -13.79 -4.91
N ASN A 129 -3.83 -12.97 -3.95
CA ASN A 129 -4.27 -13.38 -2.62
C ASN A 129 -5.78 -13.22 -2.41
N LEU A 130 -6.56 -13.10 -3.50
CA LEU A 130 -8.00 -12.96 -3.42
C LEU A 130 -8.63 -14.24 -2.84
N GLN A 131 -9.38 -14.09 -1.76
CA GLN A 131 -10.08 -15.17 -1.06
C GLN A 131 -11.59 -15.06 -1.27
N ASP A 132 -12.13 -13.84 -1.19
CA ASP A 132 -13.56 -13.59 -1.27
C ASP A 132 -13.90 -12.65 -2.44
N LEU A 133 -14.87 -13.07 -3.25
CA LEU A 133 -15.48 -12.26 -4.30
C LEU A 133 -16.97 -12.14 -4.02
N ALA A 134 -17.42 -10.92 -3.71
CA ALA A 134 -18.84 -10.63 -3.50
C ALA A 134 -19.39 -9.78 -4.65
N ILE A 135 -20.52 -10.18 -5.22
CA ILE A 135 -21.24 -9.42 -6.24
C ILE A 135 -22.61 -9.08 -5.64
N THR A 136 -22.83 -7.80 -5.36
CA THR A 136 -24.06 -7.32 -4.70
C THR A 136 -24.75 -6.29 -5.59
N GLN A 137 -26.08 -6.30 -5.61
CA GLN A 137 -26.88 -5.20 -6.16
C GLN A 137 -27.39 -4.35 -4.99
N ALA A 138 -27.07 -3.05 -5.00
CA ALA A 138 -27.49 -2.08 -3.97
C ALA A 138 -28.66 -1.24 -4.44
#